data_AF-A0A6I7P490-F1
#
_entry.id   AF-A0A6I7P490-F1
#
_cell.length_a   1.000
_cell.length_b   1.000
_cell.length_c   1.000
_cell.angle_alpha   90.00
_cell.angle_beta   90.00
_cell.angle_gamma   90.00
#
_symmetry.space_group_name_H-M   'P 1'
#
loop_
_entity.id
_entity.type
_entity.pdbx_description
1 polymer ?
#
loop_
_entity_poly.entity_id
_entity_poly.type
_entity_poly.pdbx_seq_one_letter_code
_entity_poly.pdbx_strand_id
1 'polypeptide(L)'
;MADLPEGDACLDPAKATAPELMAIVRSALANPAGSALMSHLQRRFADRVLPPTASDAELRHLEGQRSVVAYLRHLVAISRRAPSGEFE
;
A
#
# COMPACT_ATOMS: atom_id res chain seq x y z
N MET A 1 -24.32 -3.97 2.91
CA MET A 1 -23.35 -4.38 1.87
C MET A 1 -22.82 -3.09 1.31
N ALA A 2 -21.59 -2.69 1.68
CA ALA A 2 -21.04 -1.42 1.20
C ALA A 2 -20.89 -1.53 -0.31
N ASP A 3 -21.53 -0.62 -1.02
CA ASP A 3 -21.46 -0.48 -2.46
C ASP A 3 -20.01 -0.19 -2.82
N LEU A 4 -19.32 -1.19 -3.38
CA LEU A 4 -18.02 -0.95 -4.00
C LEU A 4 -18.35 -0.29 -5.33
N PRO A 5 -17.94 0.97 -5.58
CA PRO A 5 -18.29 1.66 -6.81
C PRO A 5 -17.87 0.78 -7.99
N GLU A 6 -18.85 0.40 -8.80
CA GLU A 6 -18.67 -0.32 -10.05
C GLU A 6 -17.62 0.43 -10.89
N GLY A 7 -16.54 -0.27 -11.21
CA GLY A 7 -15.38 0.32 -11.85
C GLY A 7 -15.71 0.87 -13.23
N ASP A 8 -15.37 2.14 -13.47
CA ASP A 8 -14.87 2.58 -14.78
C ASP A 8 -14.13 3.92 -14.81
N ALA A 9 -13.90 4.58 -13.68
CA ALA A 9 -12.80 5.54 -13.60
C ALA A 9 -11.52 4.75 -13.29
N CYS A 10 -10.87 4.20 -14.32
CA CYS A 10 -9.46 3.84 -14.21
C CYS A 10 -8.70 5.15 -13.96
N LEU A 11 -8.64 5.58 -12.70
CA LEU A 11 -7.81 6.70 -12.28
C LEU A 11 -6.41 6.36 -12.75
N ASP A 12 -5.90 7.16 -13.69
CA ASP A 12 -4.51 7.06 -14.11
C ASP A 12 -3.67 7.32 -12.86
N PRO A 13 -2.99 6.30 -12.31
CA PRO A 13 -2.25 6.45 -11.06
C PRO A 13 -1.11 7.46 -11.22
N ALA A 14 -0.69 7.77 -12.45
CA ALA A 14 0.31 8.80 -12.73
C ALA A 14 -0.24 10.23 -12.59
N LYS A 15 -1.56 10.41 -12.53
CA LYS A 15 -2.23 11.72 -12.46
C LYS A 15 -3.09 11.92 -11.20
N ALA A 16 -3.22 10.90 -10.37
CA ALA A 16 -4.00 10.99 -9.13
C ALA A 16 -3.42 12.06 -8.20
N THR A 17 -4.28 12.98 -7.78
CA THR A 17 -3.96 13.95 -6.73
C THR A 17 -3.78 13.23 -5.38
N ALA A 18 -3.11 13.87 -4.43
CA ALA A 18 -2.91 13.28 -3.11
C ALA A 18 -4.23 12.90 -2.41
N PRO A 19 -5.30 13.71 -2.42
CA PRO A 19 -6.60 13.33 -1.84
C PRO A 19 -7.23 12.11 -2.51
N GLU A 20 -7.21 12.03 -3.85
CA GLU A 20 -7.76 10.90 -4.60
C GLU A 20 -7.00 9.61 -4.29
N LEU A 21 -5.66 9.67 -4.26
CA LEU A 21 -4.83 8.54 -3.85
C LEU A 21 -5.16 8.09 -2.42
N MET A 22 -5.40 9.02 -1.50
CA MET A 22 -5.77 8.68 -0.12
C MET A 22 -7.14 8.01 -0.05
N ALA A 23 -8.11 8.43 -0.86
CA ALA A 23 -9.41 7.78 -0.96
C ALA A 23 -9.27 6.35 -1.49
N ILE A 24 -8.49 6.13 -2.55
CA ILE A 24 -8.20 4.80 -3.11
C ILE A 24 -7.52 3.91 -2.07
N VAL A 25 -6.47 4.40 -1.41
CA VAL A 25 -5.76 3.62 -0.39
C VAL A 25 -6.67 3.26 0.76
N ARG A 26 -7.56 4.17 1.17
CA ARG A 26 -8.52 3.89 2.24
C ARG A 26 -9.50 2.79 1.81
N SER A 27 -10.09 2.89 0.63
CA SER A 27 -11.07 1.91 0.15
C SER A 27 -10.43 0.53 -0.06
N ALA A 28 -9.23 0.49 -0.64
CA ALA A 28 -8.55 -0.75 -0.99
C ALA A 28 -7.83 -1.42 0.19
N LEU A 29 -7.14 -0.63 1.04
CA LEU A 29 -6.18 -1.16 2.01
C LEU A 29 -6.52 -0.87 3.48
N ALA A 30 -7.37 0.12 3.79
CA ALA A 30 -7.77 0.44 5.15
C ALA A 30 -9.00 -0.35 5.64
N ASN A 31 -9.20 -1.57 5.13
CA ASN A 31 -10.27 -2.51 5.50
C ASN A 31 -9.65 -3.83 6.03
N PRO A 32 -10.45 -4.79 6.56
CA PRO A 32 -9.91 -6.05 7.09
C PRO A 32 -9.10 -6.88 6.08
N ALA A 33 -9.53 -6.95 4.83
CA ALA A 33 -8.81 -7.67 3.77
C ALA A 33 -7.46 -7.00 3.46
N GLY A 34 -7.44 -5.66 3.36
CA GLY A 34 -6.22 -4.86 3.24
C GLY A 34 -5.27 -5.07 4.41
N SER A 35 -5.77 -5.15 5.65
CA SER A 35 -4.97 -5.46 6.83
C SER A 35 -4.33 -6.85 6.75
N ALA A 36 -5.07 -7.86 6.28
CA ALA A 36 -4.56 -9.21 6.08
C ALA A 36 -3.46 -9.25 5.00
N LEU A 37 -3.67 -8.55 3.87
CA LEU A 37 -2.67 -8.40 2.81
C LEU A 37 -1.41 -7.71 3.33
N MET A 38 -1.54 -6.57 4.02
CA MET A 38 -0.41 -5.84 4.58
C MET A 38 0.38 -6.70 5.58
N SER A 39 -0.30 -7.51 6.39
CA SER A 39 0.35 -8.46 7.30
C SER A 39 1.11 -9.56 6.56
N HIS A 40 0.58 -10.05 5.44
CA HIS A 40 1.29 -11.01 4.58
C HIS A 40 2.55 -10.38 3.97
N LEU A 41 2.44 -9.18 3.39
CA LEU A 41 3.57 -8.47 2.78
C LEU A 41 4.67 -8.16 3.79
N GLN A 42 4.30 -7.75 5.00
CA GLN A 42 5.24 -7.52 6.10
C GLN A 42 6.06 -8.79 6.38
N ARG A 43 5.40 -9.93 6.61
CA ARG A 43 6.11 -11.20 6.87
C ARG A 43 6.96 -11.65 5.69
N ARG A 44 6.49 -11.43 4.46
CA ARG A 44 7.14 -11.93 3.25
C ARG A 44 8.42 -11.17 2.91
N PHE A 45 8.44 -9.86 3.17
CA PHE A 45 9.48 -8.96 2.66
C PHE A 45 10.16 -8.13 3.75
N ALA A 46 9.39 -7.54 4.66
CA ALA A 46 9.94 -6.67 5.69
C ALA A 46 10.65 -7.46 6.79
N ASP A 47 10.03 -8.53 7.27
CA ASP A 47 10.58 -9.36 8.35
C ASP A 47 11.53 -10.46 7.82
N ARG A 48 11.68 -10.56 6.49
CA ARG A 48 12.57 -11.54 5.87
C ARG A 48 14.03 -11.19 6.18
N VAL A 49 14.77 -12.17 6.68
CA VAL A 49 16.22 -12.08 6.92
C VAL A 49 16.94 -12.92 5.86
N LEU A 50 18.04 -12.39 5.34
CA LEU A 50 18.95 -13.11 4.45
C LEU A 50 20.18 -13.58 5.23
N PRO A 51 20.80 -14.71 4.83
CA PRO A 51 22.02 -15.17 5.48
C PRO A 51 23.17 -14.17 5.29
N PRO A 52 24.20 -14.18 6.15
CA PRO A 52 25.38 -13.31 5.99
C PRO A 52 26.14 -13.53 4.68
N THR A 53 25.95 -14.69 4.04
CA THR A 53 26.55 -15.05 2.75
C THR A 53 25.75 -14.57 1.54
N ALA A 54 24.62 -13.88 1.75
CA ALA A 54 23.81 -13.35 0.65
C ALA A 54 24.61 -12.34 -0.18
N SER A 55 24.41 -12.37 -1.49
CA SER A 55 25.02 -11.43 -2.39
C SER A 55 24.46 -10.02 -2.21
N ASP A 56 25.25 -9.01 -2.56
CA ASP A 56 24.79 -7.63 -2.62
C ASP A 56 23.53 -7.44 -3.47
N ALA A 57 23.40 -8.19 -4.57
CA ALA A 57 22.24 -8.10 -5.45
C ALA A 57 20.95 -8.57 -4.74
N GLU A 58 21.03 -9.66 -3.97
CA GLU A 58 19.91 -10.14 -3.17
C GLU A 58 19.55 -9.17 -2.05
N LEU A 59 20.56 -8.58 -1.39
CA LEU A 59 20.36 -7.56 -0.37
C LEU A 59 19.64 -6.33 -0.94
N ARG A 60 20.12 -5.79 -2.07
CA ARG A 60 19.50 -4.63 -2.74
C ARG A 60 18.08 -4.93 -3.21
N HIS A 61 17.86 -6.14 -3.75
CA HIS A 61 16.53 -6.55 -4.19
C HIS A 61 15.55 -6.63 -3.01
N LEU A 62 15.98 -7.22 -1.89
CA LEU A 62 15.15 -7.26 -0.68
C LEU A 62 14.89 -5.86 -0.12
N GLU A 63 15.87 -4.98 -0.12
CA GLU A 63 15.70 -3.60 0.35
C GLU A 63 14.72 -2.80 -0.52
N GLY A 64 14.73 -3.03 -1.84
CA GLY A 64 13.70 -2.49 -2.73
C GLY A 64 12.30 -2.94 -2.35
N GLN A 65 12.12 -4.23 -2.04
CA GLN A 65 10.83 -4.76 -1.57
C GLN A 65 10.41 -4.17 -0.23
N ARG A 66 11.35 -4.00 0.71
CA ARG A 66 11.10 -3.37 2.02
C ARG A 66 10.65 -1.93 1.89
N SER A 67 11.29 -1.16 1.01
CA SER A 67 10.93 0.23 0.73
C SER A 67 9.47 0.34 0.24
N VAL A 68 9.05 -0.52 -0.69
CA VAL A 68 7.66 -0.54 -1.18
C VAL A 68 6.67 -0.86 -0.07
N VAL A 69 6.94 -1.88 0.76
CA VAL A 69 6.06 -2.24 1.88
C VAL A 69 5.96 -1.10 2.90
N ALA A 70 7.09 -0.46 3.24
CA ALA A 70 7.11 0.69 4.14
C ALA A 70 6.29 1.87 3.58
N TYR A 71 6.41 2.14 2.28
CA TYR A 71 5.63 3.18 1.61
C TYR A 71 4.13 2.89 1.66
N LEU A 72 3.70 1.66 1.36
CA LEU A 72 2.28 1.28 1.46
C LEU A 72 1.74 1.43 2.89
N ARG A 73 2.51 1.04 3.90
CA ARG A 73 2.13 1.25 5.31
C ARG A 73 1.98 2.72 5.64
N HIS A 74 2.89 3.56 5.13
CA HIS A 74 2.79 5.01 5.27
C HIS A 74 1.50 5.53 4.65
N LEU A 75 1.20 5.19 3.38
CA LEU A 75 -0.04 5.58 2.70
C LEU A 75 -1.30 5.14 3.47
N VAL A 76 -1.32 3.93 4.03
CA VAL A 76 -2.45 3.48 4.87
C VAL A 76 -2.57 4.31 6.15
N ALA A 77 -1.45 4.66 6.78
CA ALA A 77 -1.46 5.48 7.99
C ALA A 77 -1.96 6.91 7.72
N ILE A 78 -1.52 7.53 6.62
CA ILE A 78 -1.95 8.89 6.25
C ILE A 78 -3.37 8.91 5.70
N SER A 79 -3.79 7.92 4.91
CA SER A 79 -5.16 7.84 4.39
C SER A 79 -6.18 7.78 5.52
N ARG A 80 -5.92 7.04 6.60
CA ARG A 80 -6.81 7.01 7.78
C ARG A 80 -7.06 8.38 8.42
N ARG A 81 -6.11 9.31 8.30
CA ARG A 81 -6.18 10.66 8.88
C ARG A 81 -6.75 11.70 7.91
N ALA A 82 -6.72 11.44 6.61
CA ALA A 82 -7.26 12.36 5.63
C ALA A 82 -8.78 12.55 5.87
N PRO A 83 -9.34 13.75 5.68
CA PRO A 83 -10.78 13.92 5.62
C PRO A 83 -11.31 13.13 4.42
N SER A 84 -12.43 12.42 4.59
CA SER A 84 -13.21 11.91 3.46
C SER A 84 -13.80 13.12 2.74
N GLY A 85 -13.08 13.66 1.76
CA GLY A 85 -13.63 14.68 0.89
C GLY A 85 -14.85 14.11 0.17
N GLU A 86 -15.98 14.79 0.29
CA GLU A 86 -17.03 14.71 -0.72
C GLU A 86 -16.41 15.37 -1.96
N PHE A 87 -16.05 14.56 -2.95
CA PHE A 87 -15.55 15.05 -4.23
C PHE A 87 -16.79 15.28 -5.10
N GLU A 88 -17.20 16.54 -5.22
CA GLU A 88 -18.22 17.02 -6.18
C GLU A 88 -17.75 16.86 -7.63
#